data_AF-A0AAW7I287-F1
#
_entry.id   AF-A0AAW7I287-F1
#
_cell.length_a   1.000
_cell.length_b   1.000
_cell.length_c   1.000
_cell.angle_alpha   90.00
_cell.angle_beta   90.00
_cell.angle_gamma   90.00
#
_symmetry.space_group_name_H-M   'P 1'
#
loop_
_entity.id
_entity.type
_entity.pdbx_description
1 polymer ?
#
loop_
_entity_poly.entity_id
_entity_poly.type
_entity_poly.pdbx_seq_one_letter_code
_entity_poly.pdbx_strand_id
1 'polypeptide(L)'
;MWFNKSKKKESKRDEIYLSLKSWRELPGFSEPSIEDLKVEAINFERTVRMYLEKKGHSLNRRSSLNEMIGLLPNYPFHPDCLKVWTERIKEYNALRNYRNKLIHHRDCETLPSVKELYDRFKKANETLRTWRFCNSSDSRFSFRGWNDNKELDFSIDNIKFNLKVEDISNLMLQLDLHSRGKVNFEKGLMVVAKYHDYFYENLTVYIDGYPRFDLNADETMALSESLSSFLGERLYS
;
A
#
# COMPACT_ATOMS: atom_id res chain seq x y z
N MET A 1 -6.35 -57.47 -45.10
CA MET A 1 -7.10 -56.67 -44.10
C MET A 1 -6.10 -55.71 -43.47
N TRP A 2 -6.09 -54.42 -43.79
CA TRP A 2 -7.09 -53.36 -43.55
C TRP A 2 -6.57 -52.40 -42.47
N PHE A 3 -6.33 -51.16 -42.92
CA PHE A 3 -6.29 -49.87 -42.24
C PHE A 3 -5.07 -49.39 -41.40
N ASN A 4 -4.33 -48.48 -42.05
CA ASN A 4 -3.78 -47.23 -41.50
C ASN A 4 -4.68 -46.56 -40.44
N LYS A 5 -4.08 -45.99 -39.39
CA LYS A 5 -4.20 -44.54 -39.08
C LYS A 5 -3.32 -44.10 -37.90
N SER A 6 -2.53 -43.08 -38.19
CA SER A 6 -1.91 -42.15 -37.25
C SER A 6 -2.89 -41.53 -36.23
N LYS A 7 -2.51 -41.53 -34.96
CA LYS A 7 -2.83 -40.47 -33.97
C LYS A 7 -1.49 -40.06 -33.36
N LYS A 8 -0.78 -39.02 -33.84
CA LYS A 8 -1.10 -37.58 -33.85
C LYS A 8 -1.59 -37.07 -32.50
N LYS A 9 -0.68 -36.42 -31.77
CA LYS A 9 -0.93 -35.23 -30.94
C LYS A 9 -2.14 -35.33 -29.97
N GLU A 10 -2.04 -36.12 -28.91
CA GLU A 10 -3.01 -36.02 -27.79
C GLU A 10 -2.35 -35.54 -26.48
N SER A 11 -1.08 -35.87 -26.15
CA SER A 11 -0.50 -35.40 -24.86
C SER A 11 -0.06 -33.92 -24.82
N LYS A 12 0.20 -33.26 -25.96
CA LYS A 12 0.42 -31.79 -25.98
C LYS A 12 -0.88 -31.00 -25.96
N ARG A 13 -2.03 -31.62 -26.25
CA ARG A 13 -3.33 -30.95 -26.14
C ARG A 13 -3.79 -30.88 -24.68
N ASP A 14 -3.45 -31.88 -23.87
CA ASP A 14 -3.88 -31.94 -22.46
C ASP A 14 -3.15 -30.97 -21.53
N GLU A 15 -1.92 -30.53 -21.84
CA GLU A 15 -1.30 -29.39 -21.13
C GLU A 15 -1.71 -28.02 -21.70
N ILE A 16 -2.11 -27.97 -22.98
CA ILE A 16 -2.80 -26.80 -23.54
C ILE A 16 -4.20 -26.66 -22.91
N TYR A 17 -4.80 -27.72 -22.35
CA TYR A 17 -6.03 -27.62 -21.55
C TYR A 17 -5.84 -26.92 -20.18
N LEU A 18 -4.60 -26.68 -19.73
CA LEU A 18 -4.32 -25.74 -18.64
C LEU A 18 -4.22 -24.28 -19.11
N SER A 19 -4.37 -24.01 -20.42
CA SER A 19 -4.36 -22.67 -21.00
C SER A 19 -5.74 -21.97 -21.04
N LEU A 20 -6.72 -22.37 -20.22
CA LEU A 20 -8.07 -21.81 -20.27
C LEU A 20 -8.73 -21.70 -18.88
N LYS A 21 -7.98 -21.19 -17.91
CA LYS A 21 -8.60 -20.49 -16.78
C LYS A 21 -8.42 -18.99 -16.98
N SER A 22 -9.39 -18.43 -17.70
CA SER A 22 -9.85 -17.07 -17.51
C SER A 22 -10.17 -16.87 -16.02
N TRP A 23 -9.22 -16.37 -15.24
CA TRP A 23 -9.52 -15.90 -13.89
C TRP A 23 -9.72 -14.39 -13.96
N ARG A 24 -10.95 -14.00 -14.29
CA ARG A 24 -11.55 -12.82 -13.70
C ARG A 24 -12.32 -13.29 -12.48
N GLU A 25 -11.89 -12.85 -11.31
CA GLU A 25 -12.75 -12.28 -10.27
C GLU A 25 -11.87 -11.49 -9.28
N LEU A 26 -12.14 -10.18 -9.18
CA LEU A 26 -11.71 -9.28 -8.10
C LEU A 26 -12.82 -9.29 -7.04
N PRO A 27 -12.53 -9.73 -5.80
CA PRO A 27 -12.94 -8.96 -4.60
C PRO A 27 -11.87 -8.97 -3.49
N GLY A 28 -11.83 -7.89 -2.70
CA GLY A 28 -11.04 -7.78 -1.47
C GLY A 28 -11.40 -8.87 -0.46
N PHE A 29 -10.38 -9.55 0.06
CA PHE A 29 -10.54 -10.68 0.96
C PHE A 29 -10.98 -10.24 2.37
N SER A 30 -11.73 -11.13 3.04
CA SER A 30 -12.44 -10.92 4.30
C SER A 30 -11.57 -10.64 5.53
N GLU A 31 -10.25 -10.88 5.46
CA GLU A 31 -9.32 -10.77 6.60
C GLU A 31 -7.92 -10.27 6.19
N PRO A 32 -7.26 -9.45 7.03
CA PRO A 32 -5.96 -8.84 6.75
C PRO A 32 -4.78 -9.82 6.90
N SER A 33 -3.70 -9.59 6.16
CA SER A 33 -2.46 -10.37 6.21
C SER A 33 -1.48 -9.88 7.28
N ILE A 34 -0.42 -10.67 7.54
CA ILE A 34 0.67 -10.25 8.45
C ILE A 34 1.43 -9.04 7.89
N GLU A 35 1.56 -8.94 6.57
CA GLU A 35 2.21 -7.78 5.94
C GLU A 35 1.33 -6.53 6.06
N ASP A 36 0.00 -6.67 5.94
CA ASP A 36 -0.94 -5.57 6.21
C ASP A 36 -0.81 -5.05 7.63
N LEU A 37 -0.74 -5.98 8.58
CA LEU A 37 -0.56 -5.65 9.98
C LEU A 37 0.77 -4.89 10.22
N LYS A 38 1.87 -5.31 9.57
CA LYS A 38 3.15 -4.60 9.66
C LYS A 38 3.06 -3.19 9.08
N VAL A 39 2.39 -3.03 7.94
CA VAL A 39 2.17 -1.72 7.31
C VAL A 39 1.37 -0.82 8.25
N GLU A 40 0.25 -1.31 8.79
CA GLU A 40 -0.58 -0.54 9.74
C GLU A 40 0.18 -0.18 11.02
N ALA A 41 1.03 -1.08 11.52
CA ALA A 41 1.88 -0.83 12.68
C ALA A 41 2.96 0.24 12.41
N ILE A 42 3.54 0.27 11.22
CA ILE A 42 4.46 1.32 10.77
C ILE A 42 3.72 2.64 10.59
N ASN A 43 2.54 2.59 9.97
CA ASN A 43 1.71 3.78 9.73
C ASN A 43 1.25 4.42 11.05
N PHE A 44 1.07 3.63 12.11
CA PHE A 44 0.79 4.14 13.44
C PHE A 44 1.87 5.05 14.00
N GLU A 45 3.13 4.69 13.83
CA GLU A 45 4.24 5.54 14.25
C GLU A 45 4.26 6.88 13.47
N ARG A 46 4.02 6.81 12.15
CA ARG A 46 3.91 8.00 11.30
C ARG A 46 2.74 8.88 11.69
N THR A 47 1.58 8.29 11.94
CA THR A 47 0.35 9.03 12.24
C THR A 47 0.46 9.75 13.59
N VAL A 48 1.05 9.11 14.61
CA VAL A 48 1.32 9.76 15.90
C VAL A 48 2.26 10.96 15.72
N ARG A 49 3.34 10.81 14.93
CA ARG A 49 4.28 11.91 14.63
C ARG A 49 3.56 13.09 13.97
N MET A 50 2.85 12.82 12.88
CA MET A 50 2.13 13.85 12.12
C MET A 50 1.08 14.57 12.98
N TYR A 51 0.38 13.84 13.85
CA TYR A 51 -0.59 14.42 14.77
C TYR A 51 0.05 15.45 15.70
N LEU A 52 1.19 15.11 16.32
CA LEU A 52 1.92 15.99 17.23
C LEU A 52 2.50 17.21 16.51
N GLU A 53 3.08 17.02 15.32
CA GLU A 53 3.59 18.10 14.49
C GLU A 53 2.48 19.09 14.11
N LYS A 54 1.30 18.60 13.73
CA LYS A 54 0.14 19.45 13.44
C LYS A 54 -0.36 20.21 14.66
N LYS A 55 -0.20 19.64 15.86
CA LYS A 55 -0.51 20.31 17.13
C LYS A 55 0.58 21.30 17.57
N GLY A 56 1.59 21.55 16.73
CA GLY A 56 2.64 22.53 16.94
C GLY A 56 3.85 22.01 17.71
N HIS A 57 3.94 20.69 17.93
CA HIS A 57 5.11 20.09 18.59
C HIS A 57 6.18 19.73 17.56
N SER A 58 7.33 20.40 17.60
CA SER A 58 8.47 20.06 16.75
C SER A 58 9.15 18.78 17.25
N LEU A 59 9.05 17.69 16.48
CA LEU A 59 9.68 16.43 16.79
C LEU A 59 11.08 16.34 16.15
N ASN A 60 12.03 15.74 16.86
CA ASN A 60 13.29 15.36 16.25
C ASN A 60 13.04 14.15 15.34
N ARG A 61 13.74 14.06 14.21
CA ARG A 61 13.69 12.89 13.33
C ARG A 61 13.91 11.57 14.09
N ARG A 62 14.75 11.59 15.14
CA ARG A 62 15.07 10.43 15.98
C ARG A 62 14.10 10.18 17.15
N SER A 63 13.05 10.98 17.31
CA SER A 63 12.07 10.78 18.40
C SER A 63 11.41 9.42 18.29
N SER A 64 11.47 8.65 19.38
CA SER A 64 10.94 7.29 19.44
C SER A 64 9.42 7.27 19.61
N LEU A 65 8.75 6.20 19.19
CA LEU A 65 7.31 6.03 19.41
C LEU A 65 6.92 6.11 20.90
N ASN A 66 7.80 5.67 21.81
CA ASN A 66 7.58 5.80 23.24
C ASN A 66 7.51 7.27 23.69
N GLU A 67 8.47 8.08 23.26
CA GLU A 67 8.49 9.52 23.56
C GLU A 67 7.26 10.21 22.98
N MET A 68 6.93 9.91 21.72
CA MET A 68 5.77 10.51 21.04
C MET A 68 4.45 10.18 21.75
N ILE A 69 4.23 8.92 22.15
CA ILE A 69 3.02 8.54 22.91
C ILE A 69 2.99 9.22 24.28
N GLY A 70 4.15 9.41 24.93
CA GLY A 70 4.26 10.14 26.19
C GLY A 70 3.85 11.62 26.11
N LEU A 71 3.89 12.22 24.91
CA LEU A 71 3.47 13.60 24.67
C LEU A 71 1.97 13.75 24.40
N LEU A 72 1.29 12.69 23.91
CA LEU A 72 -0.14 12.72 23.57
C LEU A 72 -1.09 13.22 24.68
N PRO A 73 -0.86 12.98 25.99
CA PRO A 73 -1.70 13.54 27.05
C PRO A 73 -1.84 15.07 26.99
N ASN A 74 -0.80 15.77 26.52
CA ASN A 74 -0.79 17.24 26.43
C ASN A 74 -1.56 17.79 25.23
N TYR A 75 -1.96 16.92 24.30
CA TYR A 75 -2.59 17.30 23.05
C TYR A 75 -3.89 16.51 22.84
N PRO A 76 -4.95 16.77 23.63
CA PRO A 76 -6.21 16.07 23.45
C PRO A 76 -6.83 16.38 22.09
N PHE A 77 -7.46 15.36 21.50
CA PHE A 77 -8.22 15.52 20.26
C PHE A 77 -9.39 16.49 20.45
N HIS A 78 -10.14 16.33 21.54
CA HIS A 78 -11.18 17.26 21.98
C HIS A 78 -11.02 17.55 23.48
N PRO A 79 -10.93 18.82 23.91
CA PRO A 79 -10.77 19.19 25.33
C PRO A 79 -11.89 18.66 26.23
N ASP A 80 -13.10 18.51 25.70
CA ASP A 80 -14.27 18.08 26.48
C ASP A 80 -14.35 16.55 26.70
N CYS A 81 -13.51 15.76 26.03
CA CYS A 81 -13.56 14.30 26.03
C CYS A 81 -12.29 13.66 26.62
N LEU A 82 -11.73 14.23 27.70
CA LEU A 82 -10.46 13.79 28.30
C LEU A 82 -10.46 12.33 28.77
N LYS A 83 -11.59 11.82 29.26
CA LYS A 83 -11.71 10.41 29.69
C LYS A 83 -11.49 9.46 28.51
N VAL A 84 -12.18 9.71 27.39
CA VAL A 84 -12.03 8.95 26.15
C VAL A 84 -10.60 9.06 25.64
N TRP A 85 -10.00 10.26 25.67
CA TRP A 85 -8.62 10.47 25.26
C TRP A 85 -7.61 9.66 26.08
N THR A 86 -7.80 9.61 27.40
CA THR A 86 -6.94 8.83 28.31
C THR A 86 -7.03 7.33 28.01
N GLU A 87 -8.22 6.81 27.72
CA GLU A 87 -8.40 5.42 27.29
C GLU A 87 -7.72 5.13 25.94
N ARG A 88 -7.79 6.07 24.99
CA ARG A 88 -7.06 5.97 23.72
C ARG A 88 -5.55 5.93 23.93
N ILE A 89 -5.00 6.75 24.83
CA ILE A 89 -3.56 6.73 25.13
C ILE A 89 -3.13 5.40 25.75
N LYS A 90 -3.97 4.78 26.61
CA LYS A 90 -3.70 3.43 27.13
C LYS A 90 -3.64 2.40 26.00
N GLU A 91 -4.58 2.48 25.07
CA GLU A 91 -4.61 1.62 23.87
C GLU A 91 -3.38 1.85 22.98
N TYR A 92 -2.97 3.10 22.76
CA TYR A 92 -1.76 3.44 21.99
C TYR A 92 -0.48 2.88 22.62
N ASN A 93 -0.37 2.90 23.95
CA ASN A 93 0.72 2.24 24.66
C ASN A 93 0.72 0.72 24.47
N ALA A 94 -0.45 0.08 24.42
CA ALA A 94 -0.56 -1.34 24.12
C ALA A 94 -0.13 -1.64 22.67
N LEU A 95 -0.62 -0.86 21.70
CA LEU A 95 -0.25 -0.97 20.28
C LEU A 95 1.25 -0.78 20.03
N ARG A 96 1.91 0.15 20.73
CA ARG A 96 3.38 0.31 20.70
C ARG A 96 4.10 -1.00 21.06
N ASN A 97 3.64 -1.65 22.14
CA ASN A 97 4.26 -2.90 22.58
C ASN A 97 4.05 -4.01 21.55
N TYR A 98 2.87 -4.09 20.93
CA TYR A 98 2.61 -5.02 19.83
C TYR A 98 3.46 -4.73 18.59
N ARG A 99 3.62 -3.46 18.19
CA ARG A 99 4.50 -3.06 17.07
C ARG A 99 5.94 -3.52 17.28
N ASN A 100 6.48 -3.32 18.49
CA ASN A 100 7.84 -3.77 18.80
C ASN A 100 7.97 -5.30 18.72
N LYS A 101 6.96 -6.04 19.19
CA LYS A 101 6.92 -7.51 19.05
C LYS A 101 6.83 -7.94 17.58
N LEU A 102 5.97 -7.30 16.78
CA LEU A 102 5.77 -7.61 15.35
C LEU A 102 7.03 -7.39 14.50
N ILE A 103 7.86 -6.40 14.86
CA ILE A 103 9.07 -6.04 14.12
C ILE A 103 10.29 -6.83 14.59
N HIS A 104 10.37 -7.18 15.88
CA HIS A 104 11.56 -7.79 16.48
C HIS A 104 11.46 -9.31 16.76
N HIS A 105 10.27 -9.91 16.82
CA HIS A 105 10.10 -11.30 17.28
C HIS A 105 9.50 -12.26 16.25
N ARG A 106 9.98 -13.51 16.32
CA ARG A 106 9.47 -14.73 15.64
C ARG A 106 8.34 -15.43 16.40
N ASP A 107 8.11 -15.10 17.68
CA ASP A 107 7.19 -15.83 18.56
C ASP A 107 5.81 -15.14 18.63
N CYS A 108 4.85 -15.70 17.90
CA CYS A 108 3.50 -15.16 17.74
C CYS A 108 2.48 -15.67 18.78
N GLU A 109 2.88 -16.53 19.73
CA GLU A 109 1.93 -17.24 20.61
C GLU A 109 1.22 -16.34 21.63
N THR A 110 1.79 -15.16 21.94
CA THR A 110 1.18 -14.18 22.88
C THR A 110 0.52 -12.99 22.20
N LEU A 111 0.45 -13.00 20.87
CA LEU A 111 -0.16 -11.92 20.10
C LEU A 111 -1.66 -12.21 19.88
N PRO A 112 -2.52 -11.19 19.98
CA PRO A 112 -3.89 -11.30 19.49
C PRO A 112 -3.91 -11.64 18.00
N SER A 113 -5.06 -12.09 17.50
CA SER A 113 -5.19 -12.48 16.08
C SER A 113 -4.79 -11.35 15.13
N VAL A 114 -4.28 -11.70 13.94
CA VAL A 114 -3.83 -10.73 12.92
C VAL A 114 -4.95 -9.73 12.60
N LYS A 115 -6.18 -10.22 12.46
CA LYS A 115 -7.38 -9.40 12.22
C LYS A 115 -7.64 -8.39 13.33
N GLU A 116 -7.62 -8.86 14.59
CA GLU A 116 -7.84 -7.98 15.73
C GLU A 116 -6.77 -6.88 15.82
N LEU A 117 -5.49 -7.25 15.69
CA LEU A 117 -4.41 -6.28 15.75
C LEU A 117 -4.50 -5.27 14.61
N TYR A 118 -4.79 -5.73 13.40
CA TYR A 118 -4.96 -4.87 12.23
C TYR A 118 -6.08 -3.84 12.45
N ASP A 119 -7.25 -4.28 12.90
CA ASP A 119 -8.39 -3.39 13.15
C ASP A 119 -8.08 -2.36 14.25
N ARG A 120 -7.31 -2.76 15.28
CA ARG A 120 -6.90 -1.85 16.35
C ARG A 120 -5.90 -0.79 15.86
N PHE A 121 -4.89 -1.19 15.07
CA PHE A 121 -3.97 -0.24 14.45
C PHE A 121 -4.68 0.69 13.48
N LYS A 122 -5.53 0.14 12.60
CA LYS A 122 -6.32 0.91 11.65
C LYS A 122 -7.18 1.96 12.35
N LYS A 123 -7.92 1.56 13.40
CA LYS A 123 -8.74 2.49 14.20
C LYS A 123 -7.90 3.56 14.90
N ALA A 124 -6.71 3.22 15.39
CA ALA A 124 -5.79 4.18 15.98
C ALA A 124 -5.30 5.20 14.93
N ASN A 125 -4.94 4.72 13.75
CA ASN A 125 -4.53 5.53 12.61
C ASN A 125 -5.66 6.48 12.20
N GLU A 126 -6.87 5.97 11.98
CA GLU A 126 -8.05 6.79 11.65
C GLU A 126 -8.35 7.86 12.70
N THR A 127 -8.20 7.54 14.00
CA THR A 127 -8.46 8.51 15.09
C THR A 127 -7.44 9.64 15.10
N LEU A 128 -6.17 9.33 14.85
CA LEU A 128 -5.08 10.29 14.85
C LEU A 128 -4.91 10.99 13.48
N ARG A 129 -5.52 10.44 12.43
CA ARG A 129 -5.38 10.94 11.06
C ARG A 129 -5.89 12.36 11.00
N THR A 130 -4.96 13.26 10.76
CA THR A 130 -5.29 14.66 10.55
C THR A 130 -5.68 14.87 9.11
N TRP A 131 -6.79 15.55 8.85
CA TRP A 131 -7.10 16.08 7.52
C TRP A 131 -5.92 16.92 7.04
N ARG A 132 -5.32 16.50 5.93
CA ARG A 132 -4.21 17.18 5.27
C ARG A 132 -4.65 17.48 3.84
N PHE A 133 -4.46 18.72 3.41
CA PHE A 133 -4.54 19.03 1.99
C PHE A 133 -3.29 18.47 1.32
N CYS A 134 -3.47 17.69 0.26
CA CYS A 134 -2.34 17.19 -0.52
C CYS A 134 -1.54 18.40 -1.02
N ASN A 135 -0.29 18.54 -0.57
CA ASN A 135 0.61 19.60 -1.01
C ASN A 135 1.58 19.07 -2.08
N SER A 136 1.15 18.11 -2.89
CA SER A 136 1.94 17.64 -4.02
C SER A 136 2.01 18.76 -5.05
N SER A 137 3.21 19.26 -5.35
CA SER A 137 3.40 19.97 -6.61
C SER A 137 3.38 18.92 -7.72
N ASP A 138 2.52 19.07 -8.72
CA ASP A 138 2.52 18.24 -9.95
C ASP A 138 3.82 18.34 -10.76
N SER A 139 4.81 19.11 -10.31
CA SER A 139 6.02 19.42 -11.07
C SER A 139 6.86 18.21 -11.50
N ARG A 140 6.81 17.10 -10.76
CA ARG A 140 7.55 15.87 -11.10
C ARG A 140 6.80 14.95 -12.07
N PHE A 141 5.47 15.04 -12.12
CA PHE A 141 4.62 14.15 -12.90
C PHE A 141 4.16 14.84 -14.18
N SER A 142 4.25 14.15 -15.31
CA SER A 142 3.68 14.64 -16.57
C SER A 142 3.00 13.49 -17.29
N PHE A 143 1.70 13.63 -17.54
CA PHE A 143 0.89 12.64 -18.25
C PHE A 143 0.62 13.11 -19.68
N ARG A 144 0.87 12.21 -20.65
CA ARG A 144 0.61 12.46 -22.08
C ARG A 144 -0.64 11.71 -22.57
N GLY A 145 -1.20 10.84 -21.74
CA GLY A 145 -2.43 10.09 -22.02
C GLY A 145 -2.16 8.75 -22.71
N TRP A 146 -3.23 8.14 -23.20
CA TRP A 146 -3.19 6.84 -23.87
C TRP A 146 -2.70 6.98 -25.32
N ASN A 147 -1.71 6.17 -25.70
CA ASN A 147 -1.18 6.12 -27.06
C ASN A 147 -1.90 5.08 -27.95
N ASP A 148 -1.55 5.06 -29.23
CA ASP A 148 -2.14 4.14 -30.23
C ASP A 148 -1.91 2.65 -29.89
N ASN A 149 -0.83 2.34 -29.16
CA ASN A 149 -0.52 0.99 -28.69
C ASN A 149 -1.32 0.58 -27.44
N LYS A 150 -2.25 1.43 -26.99
CA LYS A 150 -3.07 1.24 -25.78
C LYS A 150 -2.22 1.24 -24.50
N GLU A 151 -1.13 1.99 -24.48
CA GLU A 151 -0.27 2.20 -23.30
C GLU A 151 -0.43 3.65 -22.82
N LEU A 152 -0.43 3.83 -21.50
CA LEU A 152 -0.43 5.15 -20.87
C LEU A 152 1.01 5.69 -20.88
N ASP A 153 1.24 6.81 -21.57
CA ASP A 153 2.52 7.53 -21.58
C ASP A 153 2.50 8.57 -20.46
N PHE A 154 3.41 8.42 -19.50
CA PHE A 154 3.65 9.41 -18.47
C PHE A 154 5.14 9.46 -18.12
N SER A 155 5.53 10.49 -17.39
CA SER A 155 6.90 10.66 -16.94
C SER A 155 6.99 11.11 -15.50
N ILE A 156 8.04 10.63 -14.82
CA ILE A 156 8.44 11.03 -13.47
C ILE A 156 9.89 11.49 -13.58
N ASP A 157 10.19 12.73 -13.18
CA ASP A 157 11.55 13.31 -13.28
C ASP A 157 12.17 13.20 -14.69
N ASN A 158 11.36 13.41 -15.74
CA ASN A 158 11.72 13.23 -17.16
C ASN A 158 12.06 11.80 -17.59
N ILE A 159 11.90 10.81 -16.71
CA ILE A 159 11.97 9.38 -17.07
C ILE A 159 10.60 8.98 -17.62
N LYS A 160 10.56 8.42 -18.82
CA LYS A 160 9.32 8.02 -19.48
C LYS A 160 8.91 6.60 -19.11
N PHE A 161 7.61 6.41 -18.94
CA PHE A 161 6.96 5.15 -18.65
C PHE A 161 5.83 4.94 -19.67
N ASN A 162 5.80 3.76 -20.29
CA ASN A 162 4.70 3.32 -21.15
C ASN A 162 4.16 2.03 -20.57
N LEU A 163 2.98 2.10 -19.96
CA LEU A 163 2.40 1.00 -19.19
C LEU A 163 1.03 0.63 -19.74
N LYS A 164 0.75 -0.67 -19.83
CA LYS A 164 -0.58 -1.17 -20.23
C LYS A 164 -1.53 -1.10 -19.05
N VAL A 165 -2.82 -1.32 -19.33
CA VAL A 165 -3.88 -1.34 -18.30
C VAL A 165 -3.51 -2.28 -17.15
N GLU A 166 -3.03 -3.48 -17.46
CA GLU A 166 -2.65 -4.48 -16.45
C GLU A 166 -1.47 -4.02 -15.59
N ASP A 167 -0.51 -3.33 -16.19
CA ASP A 167 0.67 -2.79 -15.51
C ASP A 167 0.28 -1.64 -14.58
N ILE A 168 -0.65 -0.77 -15.01
CA ILE A 168 -1.19 0.32 -14.17
C ILE A 168 -1.99 -0.26 -13.00
N SER A 169 -2.82 -1.27 -13.22
CA SER A 169 -3.54 -1.97 -12.14
C SER A 169 -2.57 -2.53 -11.11
N ASN A 170 -1.50 -3.21 -11.57
CA ASN A 170 -0.45 -3.73 -10.71
C ASN A 170 0.31 -2.63 -9.95
N LEU A 171 0.60 -1.51 -10.60
CA LEU A 171 1.23 -0.35 -9.96
C LEU A 171 0.32 0.26 -8.89
N MET A 172 -0.95 0.49 -9.17
CA MET A 172 -1.90 1.03 -8.19
C MET A 172 -2.04 0.14 -6.96
N LEU A 173 -2.09 -1.18 -7.13
CA LEU A 173 -2.08 -2.15 -6.02
C LEU A 173 -0.81 -2.04 -5.16
N GLN A 174 0.31 -1.58 -5.73
CA GLN A 174 1.54 -1.35 -4.99
C GLN A 174 1.60 0.04 -4.35
N LEU A 175 0.90 1.04 -4.88
CA LEU A 175 0.83 2.39 -4.29
C LEU A 175 -0.11 2.44 -3.08
N ASP A 176 -1.22 1.69 -3.10
CA ASP A 176 -2.11 1.55 -1.94
C ASP A 176 -1.61 0.43 -1.00
N LEU A 177 -0.80 0.82 -0.03
CA LEU A 177 -0.22 -0.11 0.94
C LEU A 177 -1.23 -0.59 2.00
N HIS A 178 -2.41 0.03 2.12
CA HIS A 178 -3.33 -0.18 3.25
C HIS A 178 -4.24 -1.41 3.14
N SER A 179 -3.99 -2.33 2.20
CA SER A 179 -4.77 -3.57 2.07
C SER A 179 -4.10 -4.58 1.12
N ARG A 180 -2.87 -4.98 1.41
CA ARG A 180 -2.21 -6.12 0.76
C ARG A 180 -2.56 -7.44 1.45
N GLY A 181 -3.82 -7.85 1.26
CA GLY A 181 -4.17 -9.27 1.30
C GLY A 181 -3.35 -10.07 0.27
N LYS A 182 -3.78 -11.28 -0.08
CA LYS A 182 -3.12 -12.05 -1.15
C LYS A 182 -3.33 -11.33 -2.50
N VAL A 183 -2.40 -10.43 -2.86
CA VAL A 183 -2.46 -9.64 -4.10
C VAL A 183 -2.17 -10.56 -5.28
N ASN A 184 -3.20 -10.82 -6.08
CA ASN A 184 -3.03 -11.51 -7.37
C ASN A 184 -2.71 -10.44 -8.41
N PHE A 185 -1.47 -10.44 -8.90
CA PHE A 185 -1.05 -9.56 -9.98
C PHE A 185 -1.74 -9.95 -11.28
N GLU A 186 -2.18 -8.96 -12.05
CA GLU A 186 -2.55 -9.18 -13.44
C GLU A 186 -1.30 -9.56 -14.24
N LYS A 187 -1.48 -10.36 -15.30
CA LYS A 187 -0.35 -10.79 -16.13
C LYS A 187 0.18 -9.59 -16.92
N GLY A 188 1.26 -9.01 -16.42
CA GLY A 188 1.95 -7.85 -16.99
C GLY A 188 3.38 -7.76 -16.47
N LEU A 189 3.93 -6.55 -16.47
CA LEU A 189 5.22 -6.25 -15.86
C LEU A 189 5.18 -6.52 -14.37
N MET A 190 6.30 -6.99 -13.84
CA MET A 190 6.47 -7.18 -12.41
C MET A 190 6.62 -5.80 -11.75
N VAL A 191 5.69 -5.47 -10.85
CA VAL A 191 5.73 -4.23 -10.07
C VAL A 191 5.88 -4.55 -8.58
N VAL A 192 6.82 -3.89 -7.92
CA VAL A 192 7.11 -4.09 -6.50
C VAL A 192 7.37 -2.74 -5.85
N ALA A 193 6.69 -2.44 -4.75
CA ALA A 193 7.01 -1.26 -3.94
C ALA A 193 7.43 -1.64 -2.53
N LYS A 194 8.50 -1.00 -2.03
CA LYS A 194 9.11 -1.25 -0.71
C LYS A 194 9.53 0.06 -0.07
N TYR A 195 9.39 0.14 1.25
CA TYR A 195 10.08 1.16 2.05
C TYR A 195 11.54 0.74 2.25
N HIS A 196 12.47 1.57 1.79
CA HIS A 196 13.91 1.35 2.00
C HIS A 196 14.51 2.24 3.08
N ASP A 197 13.82 3.30 3.49
CA ASP A 197 14.29 4.23 4.51
C ASP A 197 13.88 3.81 5.92
N TYR A 198 14.77 4.06 6.89
CA TYR A 198 14.54 3.74 8.30
C TYR A 198 13.32 4.44 8.88
N PHE A 199 12.97 5.61 8.33
CA PHE A 199 11.85 6.42 8.77
C PHE A 199 10.56 6.15 7.97
N TYR A 200 10.58 5.23 6.99
CA TYR A 200 9.41 4.87 6.19
C TYR A 200 8.74 6.08 5.53
N GLU A 201 9.51 7.09 5.13
CA GLU A 201 9.04 8.35 4.54
C GLU A 201 8.84 8.21 3.03
N ASN A 202 9.66 7.37 2.37
CA ASN A 202 9.70 7.23 0.92
C ASN A 202 9.44 5.79 0.49
N LEU A 203 8.42 5.62 -0.35
CA LEU A 203 8.10 4.38 -1.02
C LEU A 203 8.92 4.28 -2.30
N THR A 204 9.83 3.30 -2.37
CA THR A 204 10.58 3.01 -3.59
C THR A 204 9.80 2.02 -4.44
N VAL A 205 9.56 2.38 -5.70
CA VAL A 205 8.82 1.58 -6.68
C VAL A 205 9.77 1.02 -7.72
N TYR A 206 9.60 -0.27 -8.02
CA TYR A 206 10.31 -1.02 -9.04
C TYR A 206 9.29 -1.53 -10.06
N ILE A 207 9.53 -1.23 -11.34
CA ILE A 207 8.76 -1.75 -12.47
C ILE A 207 9.75 -2.42 -13.41
N ASP A 208 9.47 -3.66 -13.81
CA ASP A 208 10.35 -4.39 -14.72
C ASP A 208 10.59 -3.61 -16.02
N GLY A 209 11.86 -3.52 -16.44
CA GLY A 209 12.28 -2.74 -17.60
C GLY A 209 12.42 -1.22 -17.40
N TYR A 210 12.16 -0.68 -16.20
CA TYR A 210 12.25 0.76 -15.93
C TYR A 210 13.20 1.10 -14.76
N PRO A 211 13.77 2.32 -14.73
CA PRO A 211 14.45 2.83 -13.54
C PRO A 211 13.52 2.90 -12.34
N ARG A 212 14.03 2.54 -11.16
CA ARG A 212 13.31 2.72 -9.89
C ARG A 212 13.10 4.21 -9.60
N PHE A 213 12.05 4.53 -8.86
CA PHE A 213 11.76 5.88 -8.40
C PHE A 213 11.21 5.87 -6.97
N ASP A 214 11.40 6.99 -6.27
CA ASP A 214 10.96 7.17 -4.89
C ASP A 214 9.81 8.17 -4.83
N LEU A 215 8.79 7.82 -4.03
CA LEU A 215 7.60 8.63 -3.78
C LEU A 215 7.45 8.89 -2.28
N ASN A 216 7.25 10.14 -1.90
CA ASN A 216 6.73 10.45 -0.56
C ASN A 216 5.22 10.16 -0.48
N ALA A 217 4.62 10.39 0.69
CA ALA A 217 3.19 10.13 0.92
C ALA A 217 2.26 10.92 -0.02
N ASP A 218 2.52 12.22 -0.19
CA ASP A 218 1.69 13.11 -1.01
C ASP A 218 1.85 12.74 -2.50
N GLU A 219 3.07 12.40 -2.92
CA GLU A 219 3.37 11.93 -4.27
C GLU A 219 2.75 10.57 -4.59
N THR A 220 2.71 9.66 -3.61
CA THR A 220 2.04 8.37 -3.73
C THR A 220 0.55 8.56 -3.96
N MET A 221 -0.09 9.48 -3.21
CA MET A 221 -1.49 9.83 -3.40
C MET A 221 -1.74 10.47 -4.77
N ALA A 222 -0.96 11.47 -5.15
CA ALA A 222 -1.10 12.18 -6.42
C ALA A 222 -0.95 11.26 -7.64
N LEU A 223 0.04 10.35 -7.61
CA LEU A 223 0.22 9.36 -8.67
C LEU A 223 -0.96 8.38 -8.70
N SER A 224 -1.40 7.87 -7.55
CA SER A 224 -2.52 6.94 -7.46
C SER A 224 -3.83 7.54 -7.98
N GLU A 225 -4.14 8.78 -7.61
CA GLU A 225 -5.33 9.51 -8.09
C GLU A 225 -5.28 9.73 -9.61
N SER A 226 -4.13 10.18 -10.12
CA SER A 226 -3.94 10.41 -11.56
C SER A 226 -4.10 9.12 -12.36
N LEU A 227 -3.44 8.03 -11.92
CA LEU A 227 -3.56 6.72 -12.57
C LEU A 227 -5.00 6.18 -12.52
N SER A 228 -5.69 6.35 -11.40
CA SER A 228 -7.11 5.97 -11.28
C SER A 228 -7.98 6.74 -12.27
N SER A 229 -7.71 8.03 -12.47
CA SER A 229 -8.45 8.86 -13.43
C SER A 229 -8.24 8.39 -14.87
N PHE A 230 -7.00 8.14 -15.29
CA PHE A 230 -6.69 7.65 -16.64
C PHE A 230 -7.21 6.23 -16.90
N LEU A 231 -7.17 5.34 -15.90
CA LEU A 231 -7.81 4.03 -16.01
C LEU A 231 -9.32 4.15 -16.17
N GLY A 232 -9.95 5.04 -15.38
CA GLY A 232 -11.38 5.33 -15.50
C GLY A 232 -11.74 5.81 -16.90
N GLU A 233 -11.01 6.79 -17.43
CA GLU A 233 -11.18 7.27 -18.80
C GLU A 233 -11.09 6.11 -19.81
N ARG A 234 -10.09 5.22 -19.67
CA ARG A 234 -9.89 4.12 -20.61
C ARG A 234 -10.97 3.04 -20.58
N LEU A 235 -11.50 2.74 -19.40
CA LEU A 235 -12.45 1.65 -19.19
C LEU A 235 -13.89 2.06 -19.49
N TYR A 236 -14.20 3.37 -19.41
CA TYR A 236 -15.55 3.90 -19.55
C TYR A 236 -15.75 4.80 -20.78
N SER A 237 -14.74 4.93 -21.66
CA SER A 237 -14.85 5.55 -23.00
C SER A 237 -15.07 4.49 -24.08
#